data_AF-A0A932WU96-F1
#
_entry.id   AF-A0A932WU96-F1
#
_cell.length_a   1.000
_cell.length_b   1.000
_cell.length_c   1.000
_cell.angle_alpha   90.00
_cell.angle_beta   90.00
_cell.angle_gamma   90.00
#
_symmetry.space_group_name_H-M   'P 1'
#
loop_
_entity.id
_entity.type
_entity.pdbx_description
1 polymer ?
#
loop_
_entity_poly.entity_id
_entity_poly.type
_entity_poly.pdbx_seq_one_letter_code
_entity_poly.pdbx_strand_id
1 'polypeptide(L)'
;MTRRNCLARFALSCACVVAVLKHAGGLPAAPDADPIGPGTDRLRIIVETDAGGDPDDEQSMVRFLLYVNEWDVEGIIATRPVARDGENLNTERTGLGILRRMLNAYEECYPYLRQHDEKFPPPDFLREKTVAGYDGDAGVSLI
;
A
#
# COMPACT_ATOMS: atom_id res chain seq x y z
N MET A 1 2.98 6.94 64.00
CA MET A 1 3.11 8.42 63.95
C MET A 1 4.47 8.83 64.49
N THR A 2 5.48 8.96 63.62
CA THR A 2 6.69 9.77 63.91
C THR A 2 7.27 10.23 62.58
N ARG A 3 7.05 11.50 62.25
CA ARG A 3 7.63 12.17 61.08
C ARG A 3 9.11 12.45 61.36
N ARG A 4 10.00 12.15 60.41
CA ARG A 4 11.33 12.77 60.33
C ARG A 4 11.52 13.34 58.93
N ASN A 5 11.37 14.65 58.87
CA ASN A 5 11.82 15.51 57.78
C ASN A 5 13.35 15.45 57.72
N CYS A 6 13.91 15.26 56.53
CA CYS A 6 15.25 15.72 56.22
C CYS A 6 15.17 16.58 54.95
N LEU A 7 15.25 17.90 55.16
CA LEU A 7 15.52 18.87 54.12
C LEU A 7 16.94 18.64 53.57
N ALA A 8 17.09 18.60 52.25
CA ALA A 8 18.37 18.82 51.59
C ALA A 8 18.20 19.81 50.44
N ARG A 9 18.35 21.08 50.82
CA ARG A 9 19.08 22.16 50.14
C ARG A 9 19.00 22.23 48.61
N PHE A 10 18.21 23.21 48.17
CA PHE A 10 18.30 23.90 46.88
C PHE A 10 19.71 24.48 46.69
N ALA A 11 20.44 24.01 45.68
CA ALA A 11 21.69 24.61 45.23
C ALA A 11 21.44 25.32 43.90
N LEU A 12 21.40 26.66 43.97
CA LEU A 12 21.40 27.56 42.82
C LEU A 12 22.86 27.95 42.55
N SER A 13 23.42 27.53 41.42
CA SER A 13 24.65 28.09 40.84
C SER A 13 24.61 27.84 39.33
N CYS A 14 24.23 28.84 38.54
CA CYS A 14 25.14 29.73 37.81
C CYS A 14 26.10 29.02 36.83
N ALA A 15 25.74 29.16 35.56
CA ALA A 15 26.61 29.42 34.40
C ALA A 15 27.77 28.45 34.10
N CYS A 16 27.64 27.73 33.00
CA CYS A 16 28.46 27.98 31.80
C CYS A 16 27.93 27.12 30.64
N VAL A 17 27.23 27.77 29.71
CA VAL A 17 26.96 27.22 28.39
C VAL A 17 28.27 27.31 27.60
N VAL A 18 28.92 26.18 27.37
CA VAL A 18 29.96 26.07 26.33
C VAL A 18 29.31 25.34 25.16
N ALA A 19 28.75 26.12 24.23
CA ALA A 19 28.31 25.62 22.94
C ALA A 19 29.56 25.34 22.08
N VAL A 20 29.90 24.08 21.89
CA VAL A 20 30.85 23.67 20.84
C VAL A 20 30.10 23.72 19.52
N LEU A 21 30.38 24.75 18.69
CA LEU A 21 29.97 24.76 17.29
C LEU A 21 30.77 23.66 16.56
N LYS A 22 30.16 22.50 16.35
CA LYS A 22 30.57 21.61 15.26
C LYS A 22 30.06 22.22 13.96
N HIS A 23 30.92 22.91 13.23
CA HIS A 23 30.70 23.14 11.80
C HIS A 23 30.87 21.78 11.09
N ALA A 24 29.79 21.00 11.05
CA ALA A 24 29.60 20.03 9.99
C ALA A 24 28.79 20.75 8.91
N GLY A 25 29.45 21.12 7.81
CA GLY A 25 28.74 21.51 6.60
C GLY A 25 27.90 20.33 6.15
N GLY A 26 26.61 20.35 6.49
CA GLY A 26 25.62 19.52 5.83
C GLY A 26 25.43 20.04 4.41
N LEU A 27 25.48 19.14 3.43
CA LEU A 27 24.94 19.44 2.11
C LEU A 27 23.49 19.92 2.27
N PRO A 28 23.02 20.87 1.47
CA PRO A 28 21.60 21.22 1.48
C PRO A 28 20.80 19.95 1.18
N ALA A 29 19.85 19.63 2.07
CA ALA A 29 18.82 18.66 1.75
C ALA A 29 18.13 19.12 0.45
N ALA A 30 18.00 18.21 -0.51
CA ALA A 30 17.26 18.49 -1.73
C ALA A 30 15.84 18.96 -1.35
N PRO A 31 15.37 20.10 -1.88
CA PRO A 31 13.95 20.39 -1.80
C PRO A 31 13.22 19.39 -2.70
N ASP A 32 11.98 19.08 -2.32
CA ASP A 32 11.03 18.26 -3.07
C ASP A 32 11.05 16.76 -2.70
N ALA A 33 10.67 16.48 -1.44
CA ALA A 33 9.99 15.22 -1.16
C ALA A 33 8.61 15.27 -1.84
N ASP A 34 8.37 14.34 -2.76
CA ASP A 34 7.11 14.16 -3.47
C ASP A 34 5.92 14.06 -2.50
N PRO A 35 4.74 14.60 -2.84
CA PRO A 35 3.62 14.75 -1.91
C PRO A 35 2.81 13.46 -1.67
N ILE A 36 3.32 12.27 -2.01
CA ILE A 36 2.58 11.00 -1.88
C ILE A 36 3.28 10.06 -0.88
N GLY A 37 2.94 10.24 0.40
CA GLY A 37 3.24 9.32 1.50
C GLY A 37 4.73 9.09 1.81
N PRO A 38 5.08 8.51 2.97
CA PRO A 38 6.45 8.08 3.22
C PRO A 38 6.76 6.95 2.22
N GLY A 39 7.52 7.28 1.17
CA GLY A 39 7.91 6.35 0.13
C GLY A 39 8.53 5.10 0.74
N THR A 40 7.86 3.97 0.54
CA THR A 40 8.49 2.69 0.82
C THR A 40 9.57 2.48 -0.24
N ASP A 41 10.67 1.78 0.06
CA ASP A 41 11.67 1.40 -0.96
C ASP A 41 11.10 0.41 -2.00
N ARG A 42 9.77 0.21 -2.07
CA ARG A 42 9.09 -0.70 -2.99
C ARG A 42 8.79 0.00 -4.30
N LEU A 43 8.79 -0.79 -5.37
CA LEU A 43 8.40 -0.30 -6.69
C LEU A 43 6.88 -0.04 -6.73
N ARG A 44 6.50 1.07 -7.36
CA ARG A 44 5.11 1.42 -7.66
C ARG A 44 4.65 0.60 -8.86
N ILE A 45 3.43 0.07 -8.81
CA ILE A 45 2.89 -0.76 -9.90
C ILE A 45 1.44 -0.42 -10.24
N ILE A 46 1.17 -0.38 -11.54
CA ILE A 46 -0.18 -0.42 -12.12
C ILE A 46 -0.27 -1.69 -12.97
N VAL A 47 -1.36 -2.43 -12.82
CA VAL A 47 -1.65 -3.62 -13.63
C VAL A 47 -2.85 -3.32 -14.51
N GLU A 48 -2.68 -3.47 -15.82
CA GLU A 48 -3.76 -3.46 -16.82
C GLU A 48 -3.98 -4.91 -17.28
N THR A 49 -5.23 -5.37 -17.28
CA THR A 49 -5.56 -6.77 -17.60
C THR A 49 -6.90 -6.88 -18.30
N ASP A 50 -7.02 -7.79 -19.26
CA ASP A 50 -8.26 -8.09 -19.95
C ASP A 50 -8.99 -9.30 -19.37
N ALA A 51 -8.86 -9.50 -18.04
CA ALA A 51 -9.57 -10.47 -17.23
C ALA A 51 -11.01 -10.72 -17.73
N GLY A 52 -11.34 -11.99 -17.95
CA GLY A 52 -12.50 -12.40 -18.74
C GLY A 52 -12.18 -12.73 -20.20
N GLY A 53 -10.96 -12.46 -20.70
CA GLY A 53 -10.49 -12.84 -22.03
C GLY A 53 -10.20 -14.33 -22.12
N ASP A 54 -8.99 -14.72 -21.76
CA ASP A 54 -8.56 -16.09 -21.54
C ASP A 54 -8.21 -16.34 -20.06
N PRO A 55 -8.02 -17.60 -19.64
CA PRO A 55 -7.81 -17.92 -18.23
C PRO A 55 -6.47 -17.46 -17.64
N ASP A 56 -5.49 -17.04 -18.43
CA ASP A 56 -4.12 -16.77 -18.00
C ASP A 56 -3.98 -15.43 -17.25
N ASP A 57 -4.78 -14.41 -17.60
CA ASP A 57 -4.93 -13.16 -16.87
C ASP A 57 -5.40 -13.41 -15.43
N GLU A 58 -6.42 -14.26 -15.27
CA GLU A 58 -6.94 -14.65 -13.95
C GLU A 58 -5.88 -15.45 -13.17
N GLN A 59 -5.16 -16.36 -13.82
CA GLN A 59 -4.08 -17.13 -13.16
C GLN A 59 -2.90 -16.23 -12.74
N SER A 60 -2.50 -15.30 -13.59
CA SER A 60 -1.45 -14.33 -13.32
C SER A 60 -1.86 -13.37 -12.21
N MET A 61 -3.14 -12.99 -12.15
CA MET A 61 -3.69 -12.17 -11.08
C MET A 61 -3.71 -12.90 -9.73
N VAL A 62 -3.99 -14.21 -9.68
CA VAL A 62 -3.81 -15.00 -8.44
C VAL A 62 -2.36 -14.90 -7.95
N ARG A 63 -1.39 -15.10 -8.85
CA ARG A 63 0.03 -15.01 -8.48
C ARG A 63 0.39 -13.59 -8.01
N PHE A 64 -0.09 -12.56 -8.69
CA PHE A 64 0.14 -11.17 -8.30
C PHE A 64 -0.39 -10.90 -6.88
N LEU A 65 -1.63 -11.29 -6.57
CA LEU A 65 -2.24 -11.09 -5.26
C LEU A 65 -1.50 -11.81 -4.12
N LEU A 66 -0.84 -12.95 -4.40
CA LEU A 66 -0.02 -13.67 -3.43
C LEU A 66 1.37 -13.04 -3.19
N TYR A 67 1.78 -12.07 -4.01
CA TYR A 67 3.05 -11.34 -3.90
C TYR A 67 2.85 -9.83 -3.71
N VAL A 68 1.61 -9.38 -3.53
CA VAL A 68 1.26 -7.95 -3.53
C VAL A 68 1.88 -7.17 -2.34
N ASN A 69 2.43 -7.87 -1.36
CA ASN A 69 3.28 -7.32 -0.28
C ASN A 69 4.63 -6.78 -0.78
N GLU A 70 5.03 -7.03 -2.02
CA GLU A 70 6.31 -6.58 -2.60
C GLU A 70 6.22 -5.23 -3.33
N TRP A 71 5.02 -4.71 -3.62
CA TRP A 71 4.82 -3.50 -4.44
C TRP A 71 3.82 -2.52 -3.86
N ASP A 72 4.06 -1.22 -4.08
CA ASP A 72 3.08 -0.15 -3.87
C ASP A 72 2.08 -0.16 -5.03
N VAL A 73 0.94 -0.83 -4.81
CA VAL A 73 -0.11 -0.95 -5.83
C VAL A 73 -0.86 0.36 -5.98
N GLU A 74 -0.81 0.93 -7.18
CA GLU A 74 -1.49 2.18 -7.50
C GLU A 74 -2.77 1.95 -8.29
N GLY A 75 -2.87 0.84 -9.00
CA GLY A 75 -4.04 0.54 -9.80
C GLY A 75 -4.07 -0.90 -10.29
N ILE A 76 -5.27 -1.47 -10.34
CA ILE A 76 -5.60 -2.69 -11.05
C ILE A 76 -6.78 -2.35 -11.99
N ILE A 77 -6.52 -2.32 -13.29
CA ILE A 77 -7.44 -1.77 -14.28
C ILE A 77 -7.94 -2.92 -15.17
N ALA A 78 -9.25 -3.20 -15.08
CA ALA A 78 -9.91 -4.14 -15.99
C ALA A 78 -10.24 -3.46 -17.31
N THR A 79 -9.71 -3.95 -18.43
CA THR A 79 -9.93 -3.33 -19.75
C THR A 79 -11.03 -3.98 -20.57
N ARG A 80 -11.47 -5.16 -20.15
CA ARG A 80 -12.50 -5.94 -20.85
C ARG A 80 -13.89 -5.72 -20.24
N PRO A 81 -14.85 -5.15 -20.98
CA PRO A 81 -16.21 -4.93 -20.48
C PRO A 81 -17.01 -6.23 -20.37
N VAL A 82 -16.81 -7.17 -21.30
CA VAL A 82 -17.53 -8.44 -21.36
C VAL A 82 -16.55 -9.60 -21.60
N ALA A 83 -16.67 -10.63 -20.78
CA ALA A 83 -15.87 -11.85 -20.86
C ALA A 83 -16.16 -12.62 -22.15
N ARG A 84 -15.14 -13.31 -22.68
CA ARG A 84 -15.22 -14.09 -23.90
C ARG A 84 -15.99 -15.38 -23.67
N ASP A 85 -16.97 -15.65 -24.52
CA ASP A 85 -17.77 -16.87 -24.43
C ASP A 85 -16.99 -18.09 -24.89
N GLY A 86 -17.26 -19.23 -24.24
CA GLY A 86 -16.64 -20.52 -24.53
C GLY A 86 -15.23 -20.71 -23.98
N GLU A 87 -14.37 -19.70 -24.10
CA GLU A 87 -12.97 -19.75 -23.62
C GLU A 87 -12.87 -19.39 -22.13
N ASN A 88 -13.55 -18.33 -21.70
CA ASN A 88 -13.59 -17.95 -20.30
C ASN A 88 -14.83 -18.54 -19.62
N LEU A 89 -14.60 -19.46 -18.68
CA LEU A 89 -15.65 -20.21 -17.98
C LEU A 89 -16.17 -19.50 -16.71
N ASN A 90 -15.79 -18.25 -16.47
CA ASN A 90 -16.22 -17.50 -15.30
C ASN A 90 -17.72 -17.20 -15.36
N THR A 91 -18.42 -17.36 -14.23
CA THR A 91 -19.85 -17.06 -14.12
C THR A 91 -20.14 -15.56 -14.07
N GLU A 92 -19.18 -14.77 -13.61
CA GLU A 92 -19.18 -13.32 -13.74
C GLU A 92 -18.70 -12.96 -15.15
N ARG A 93 -19.39 -12.04 -15.80
CA ARG A 93 -19.19 -11.75 -17.23
C ARG A 93 -18.58 -10.39 -17.49
N THR A 94 -18.30 -9.58 -16.47
CA THR A 94 -17.57 -8.31 -16.60
C THR A 94 -16.15 -8.46 -16.09
N GLY A 95 -15.16 -7.86 -16.75
CA GLY A 95 -13.75 -7.96 -16.31
C GLY A 95 -13.55 -7.38 -14.91
N LEU A 96 -14.17 -6.23 -14.61
CA LEU A 96 -14.15 -5.66 -13.26
C LEU A 96 -14.82 -6.58 -12.24
N GLY A 97 -15.94 -7.22 -12.59
CA GLY A 97 -16.61 -8.17 -11.71
C GLY A 97 -15.73 -9.39 -11.41
N ILE A 98 -15.04 -9.91 -12.43
CA ILE A 98 -14.10 -11.03 -12.29
C ILE A 98 -12.99 -10.66 -11.31
N LEU A 99 -12.32 -9.51 -11.50
CA LEU A 99 -11.29 -9.03 -10.57
C LEU A 99 -11.84 -8.86 -9.14
N ARG A 100 -13.05 -8.32 -8.98
CA ARG A 100 -13.69 -8.19 -7.66
C ARG A 100 -13.95 -9.54 -7.00
N ARG A 101 -14.34 -10.57 -7.76
CA ARG A 101 -14.46 -11.94 -7.23
C ARG A 101 -13.11 -12.49 -6.77
N MET A 102 -12.04 -12.20 -7.49
CA MET A 102 -10.69 -12.60 -7.08
C MET A 102 -10.24 -11.89 -5.80
N LEU A 103 -10.58 -10.60 -5.64
CA LEU A 103 -10.32 -9.87 -4.40
C LEU A 103 -11.13 -10.40 -3.21
N ASN A 104 -12.35 -10.91 -3.43
CA ASN A 104 -13.08 -11.61 -2.38
C ASN A 104 -12.35 -12.88 -1.94
N ALA A 105 -11.78 -13.65 -2.88
CA ALA A 105 -10.97 -14.82 -2.53
C ALA A 105 -9.65 -14.42 -1.81
N TYR A 106 -9.03 -13.31 -2.21
CA TYR A 106 -7.88 -12.74 -1.50
C TYR A 106 -8.23 -12.37 -0.05
N GLU A 107 -9.40 -11.76 0.19
CA GLU A 107 -9.87 -11.41 1.53
C GLU A 107 -10.01 -12.62 2.44
N GLU A 108 -10.50 -13.75 1.94
CA GLU A 108 -10.57 -14.99 2.71
C GLU A 108 -9.18 -15.49 3.15
N CYS A 109 -8.17 -15.26 2.32
CA CYS A 109 -6.78 -15.68 2.57
C CYS A 109 -5.97 -14.64 3.38
N TYR A 110 -6.37 -13.37 3.35
CA TYR A 110 -5.68 -12.24 3.97
C TYR A 110 -5.23 -12.46 5.42
N PRO A 111 -6.07 -12.97 6.36
CA PRO A 111 -5.62 -13.19 7.75
C PRO A 111 -4.50 -14.23 7.88
N TYR A 112 -4.34 -15.12 6.90
CA TYR A 112 -3.23 -16.07 6.86
C TYR A 112 -1.99 -15.48 6.21
N LEU A 113 -2.14 -14.76 5.10
CA LEU A 113 -1.04 -14.07 4.42
C LEU A 113 -0.34 -13.07 5.36
N ARG A 114 -1.12 -12.34 6.15
CA ARG A 114 -0.64 -11.40 7.17
C ARG A 114 0.21 -12.03 8.28
N GLN A 115 0.12 -13.35 8.50
CA GLN A 115 0.99 -14.05 9.45
C GLN A 115 2.40 -14.25 8.88
N HIS A 116 2.56 -14.18 7.56
CA HIS A 116 3.83 -14.33 6.87
C HIS A 116 4.52 -13.00 6.58
N ASP A 117 3.75 -11.96 6.24
CA ASP A 117 4.27 -10.60 6.08
C ASP A 117 3.22 -9.54 6.45
N GLU A 118 3.61 -8.58 7.28
CA GLU A 118 2.78 -7.43 7.65
C GLU A 118 2.64 -6.38 6.54
N LYS A 119 3.26 -6.58 5.38
CA LYS A 119 3.13 -5.68 4.22
C LYS A 119 2.03 -6.06 3.26
N PHE A 120 1.36 -7.20 3.45
CA PHE A 120 0.16 -7.50 2.67
C PHE A 120 -0.90 -6.40 2.90
N PRO A 121 -1.40 -5.76 1.83
CA PRO A 121 -2.35 -4.67 1.90
C PRO A 121 -3.75 -5.17 2.28
N PRO A 122 -4.55 -4.38 3.00
CA PRO A 122 -5.94 -4.73 3.28
C PRO A 122 -6.74 -4.97 1.98
N PRO A 123 -7.67 -5.93 1.95
CA PRO A 123 -8.49 -6.19 0.76
C PRO A 123 -9.26 -4.96 0.25
N ASP A 124 -9.74 -4.11 1.16
CA ASP A 124 -10.49 -2.91 0.79
C ASP A 124 -9.61 -1.85 0.11
N PHE A 125 -8.32 -1.78 0.47
CA PHE A 125 -7.36 -0.93 -0.24
C PHE A 125 -7.21 -1.40 -1.69
N LEU A 126 -7.07 -2.72 -1.92
CA LEU A 126 -6.99 -3.26 -3.27
C LEU A 126 -8.29 -3.03 -4.06
N ARG A 127 -9.46 -3.14 -3.41
CA ARG A 127 -10.75 -2.84 -4.04
C ARG A 127 -10.87 -1.37 -4.45
N GLU A 128 -10.41 -0.45 -3.62
CA GLU A 128 -10.35 0.97 -3.96
C GLU A 128 -9.45 1.22 -5.18
N LYS A 129 -8.32 0.51 -5.27
CA LYS A 129 -7.41 0.57 -6.40
C LYS A 129 -7.84 -0.23 -7.64
N THR A 130 -8.99 -0.92 -7.60
CA THR A 130 -9.46 -1.76 -8.70
C THR A 130 -10.64 -1.13 -9.42
N VAL A 131 -10.43 -0.72 -10.67
CA VAL A 131 -11.43 0.02 -11.46
C VAL A 131 -11.58 -0.55 -12.87
N ALA A 132 -12.67 -0.15 -13.54
CA ALA A 132 -12.81 -0.37 -14.97
C ALA A 132 -11.95 0.65 -15.73
N GLY A 133 -11.22 0.18 -16.73
CA GLY A 133 -10.58 0.99 -17.78
C GLY A 133 -11.50 1.28 -18.96
N TYR A 134 -12.76 0.87 -18.86
CA TYR A 134 -13.83 1.11 -19.83
C TYR A 134 -14.97 1.91 -19.17
N ASP A 135 -15.85 2.48 -20.00
CA ASP A 135 -17.04 3.23 -19.57
C ASP A 135 -16.77 4.44 -18.63
N GLY A 136 -15.63 5.13 -18.80
CA GLY A 136 -15.33 6.40 -18.14
C GLY A 136 -13.84 6.62 -17.85
N ASP A 137 -13.56 7.59 -16.98
CA ASP A 137 -12.19 8.04 -16.65
C ASP A 137 -11.69 7.47 -15.30
N ALA A 138 -12.30 6.38 -14.81
CA ALA A 138 -11.96 5.81 -13.51
C ALA A 138 -10.48 5.38 -13.43
N GLY A 139 -9.95 4.79 -14.51
CA GLY A 139 -8.53 4.46 -14.61
C GLY A 139 -7.59 5.68 -14.58
N VAL A 140 -8.03 6.80 -15.17
CA VAL A 140 -7.27 8.07 -15.17
C VAL A 140 -7.28 8.71 -13.77
N SER A 141 -8.37 8.53 -13.02
CA SER A 141 -8.58 9.16 -11.72
C SER A 141 -7.95 8.39 -10.54
N LEU A 142 -7.23 7.30 -10.80
CA LEU A 142 -6.59 6.47 -9.77
C LEU A 142 -5.30 7.07 -9.19
N ILE A 143 -4.67 7.98 -9.93
CA ILE A 143 -3.38 8.65 -9.65
C ILE A 143 -3.55 10.17 -9.55
#